data_AF-A0A024GN29-F1
#
_entry.id   AF-A0A024GN29-F1
#
_cell.length_a   1.000
_cell.length_b   1.000
_cell.length_c   1.000
_cell.angle_alpha   90.00
_cell.angle_beta   90.00
_cell.angle_gamma   90.00
#
_symmetry.space_group_name_H-M   'P 1'
#
loop_
_entity.id
_entity.type
_entity.pdbx_description
1 polymer ?
#
loop_
_entity_poly.entity_id
_entity_poly.type
_entity_poly.pdbx_seq_one_letter_code
_entity_poly.pdbx_strand_id
1 'polypeptide(L)'
;MSTPLLPRPAGKCWQNNDESTAACFQSETRPTTPDHVRRYRKSYFAEPGARIVHPGLINDTKSDHDTIFGLVTDKSQHLKDVMRTGPNTDFGWMQLQQKEALYASHRREPLGKSYSRGHVLPQCMQNPDFAHGTIASTSESAKELLYPTLPHSPDSDALYRKSHHASLPGEQKKRDYEWGDLKPTSHRFGRVNVQGESIDACFQDSLHPILRLKQVEDMRALTDRLGKPRYLSAANRALDATHVYGSRPANDEGSARECIQSCYSREEQEPDEDLGKPRHYGWKNTTCKSRTFGIPTIRADIKTPSHRSIADCQNYGDDTATKELLYPSKFAMHGISEEEFTRPRDEAFLRSLFVKIGFGESDEIAKLVWTIVCGKKECASIATYRDTLNEYYAAKRKGERELVVWRKRAEAASKVL
;
A
#
# COMPACT_ATOMS: atom_id res chain seq x y z
N MET A 1 -106.60 -13.23 -65.71
CA MET A 1 -107.98 -12.81 -66.05
C MET A 1 -108.94 -13.94 -65.67
N SER A 2 -109.58 -13.82 -64.52
CA SER A 2 -110.73 -14.63 -64.10
C SER A 2 -111.79 -13.65 -63.55
N THR A 3 -113.03 -13.83 -63.96
CA THR A 3 -114.16 -12.92 -63.77
C THR A 3 -114.52 -12.70 -62.29
N PRO A 4 -114.68 -11.47 -61.78
CA PRO A 4 -114.89 -11.18 -60.35
C PRO A 4 -116.38 -11.16 -59.94
N LEU A 5 -117.20 -12.06 -60.48
CA LEU A 5 -118.66 -12.09 -60.25
C LEU A 5 -119.21 -13.45 -59.79
N LEU A 6 -118.38 -14.28 -59.15
CA LEU A 6 -118.87 -15.44 -58.40
C LEU A 6 -118.90 -15.11 -56.89
N PRO A 7 -119.96 -15.48 -56.15
CA PRO A 7 -120.00 -15.32 -54.71
C PRO A 7 -118.84 -16.08 -54.07
N ARG A 8 -118.32 -15.56 -52.93
CA ARG A 8 -117.18 -16.16 -52.22
C ARG A 8 -117.44 -17.66 -52.01
N PRO A 9 -116.46 -18.54 -52.28
CA PRO A 9 -116.65 -19.98 -52.13
C PRO A 9 -117.00 -20.30 -50.67
N ALA A 10 -118.11 -21.01 -50.47
CA ALA A 10 -118.54 -21.44 -49.15
C ALA A 10 -117.65 -22.59 -48.68
N GLY A 11 -116.78 -22.29 -47.71
CA GLY A 11 -115.84 -23.26 -47.11
C GLY A 11 -115.20 -22.71 -45.85
N LYS A 12 -114.78 -23.60 -44.95
CA LYS A 12 -114.16 -23.23 -43.68
C LYS A 12 -112.75 -22.68 -43.95
N CYS A 13 -112.59 -21.37 -43.83
CA CYS A 13 -111.30 -20.69 -43.94
C CYS A 13 -110.59 -20.82 -42.59
N TRP A 14 -109.48 -21.55 -42.53
CA TRP A 14 -108.67 -21.60 -41.31
C TRP A 14 -107.91 -20.29 -41.19
N GLN A 15 -108.06 -19.59 -40.05
CA GLN A 15 -107.23 -18.43 -39.72
C GLN A 15 -105.84 -18.93 -39.36
N ASN A 16 -104.92 -18.91 -40.32
CA ASN A 16 -103.50 -18.98 -40.00
C ASN A 16 -103.09 -17.57 -39.59
N ASN A 17 -102.66 -17.39 -38.35
CA ASN A 17 -102.17 -16.13 -37.79
C ASN A 17 -100.79 -15.75 -38.36
N ASP A 18 -100.62 -15.82 -39.69
CA ASP A 18 -99.36 -15.59 -40.40
C ASP A 18 -98.15 -16.41 -39.89
N GLU A 19 -98.40 -17.49 -39.14
CA GLU A 19 -97.39 -18.44 -38.67
C GLU A 19 -96.93 -19.33 -39.83
N SER A 20 -95.92 -18.86 -40.55
CA SER A 20 -95.26 -19.63 -41.62
C SER A 20 -94.08 -20.44 -41.07
N THR A 21 -93.74 -21.56 -41.72
CA THR A 21 -92.50 -22.30 -41.40
C THR A 21 -91.24 -21.44 -41.55
N ALA A 22 -91.28 -20.44 -42.45
CA ALA A 22 -90.22 -19.44 -42.60
C ALA A 22 -90.10 -18.50 -41.38
N ALA A 23 -91.22 -18.15 -40.74
CA ALA A 23 -91.21 -17.33 -39.52
C ALA A 23 -90.51 -18.06 -38.36
N CYS A 24 -90.55 -19.40 -38.30
CA CYS A 24 -89.80 -20.18 -37.32
C CYS A 24 -88.27 -20.10 -37.49
N PHE A 25 -87.77 -19.76 -38.68
CA PHE A 25 -86.34 -19.54 -38.95
C PHE A 25 -85.90 -18.09 -38.71
N GLN A 26 -86.85 -17.15 -38.61
CA GLN A 26 -86.57 -15.76 -38.23
C GLN A 26 -86.57 -15.66 -36.71
N SER A 27 -85.40 -15.79 -36.10
CA SER A 27 -85.25 -15.54 -34.67
C SER A 27 -85.54 -14.07 -34.36
N GLU A 28 -86.57 -13.79 -33.58
CA GLU A 28 -86.84 -12.43 -33.08
C GLU A 28 -85.66 -11.91 -32.25
N THR A 29 -85.45 -10.59 -32.29
CA THR A 29 -84.42 -9.92 -31.49
C THR A 29 -84.78 -10.01 -30.01
N ARG A 30 -84.16 -10.94 -29.30
CA ARG A 30 -84.34 -11.10 -27.85
C ARG A 30 -83.87 -9.83 -27.12
N PRO A 31 -84.61 -9.34 -26.10
CA PRO A 31 -84.16 -8.22 -25.29
C PRO A 31 -82.81 -8.53 -24.62
N THR A 32 -81.93 -7.53 -24.59
CA THR A 32 -80.59 -7.64 -23.99
C THR A 32 -80.67 -7.83 -22.48
N THR A 33 -79.71 -8.56 -21.91
CA THR A 33 -79.66 -8.76 -20.46
C THR A 33 -79.19 -7.45 -19.77
N PRO A 34 -79.88 -6.96 -18.73
CA PRO A 34 -79.48 -5.76 -18.00
C PRO A 34 -78.10 -5.88 -17.35
N ASP A 35 -77.30 -4.81 -17.35
CA ASP A 35 -75.88 -4.83 -16.94
C ASP A 35 -75.63 -5.27 -15.50
N HIS A 36 -76.51 -4.92 -14.55
CA HIS A 36 -76.35 -5.29 -13.14
C HIS A 36 -76.53 -6.80 -12.90
N VAL A 37 -77.31 -7.48 -13.74
CA VAL A 37 -77.52 -8.94 -13.69
C VAL A 37 -76.54 -9.66 -14.61
N ARG A 38 -76.03 -8.98 -15.64
CA ARG A 38 -75.11 -9.53 -16.65
C ARG A 38 -73.90 -10.20 -16.03
N ARG A 39 -73.33 -9.62 -14.96
CA ARG A 39 -72.16 -10.16 -14.24
C ARG A 39 -72.36 -11.54 -13.59
N TYR A 40 -73.60 -11.95 -13.31
CA TYR A 40 -73.92 -13.25 -12.71
C TYR A 40 -74.48 -14.25 -13.72
N ARG A 41 -74.72 -13.83 -14.96
CA ARG A 41 -75.36 -14.65 -16.00
C ARG A 41 -74.34 -15.53 -16.71
N LYS A 42 -74.71 -16.79 -16.95
CA LYS A 42 -73.90 -17.75 -17.71
C LYS A 42 -73.57 -17.29 -19.14
N SER A 43 -74.45 -16.50 -19.75
CA SER A 43 -74.22 -15.92 -21.07
C SER A 43 -72.96 -15.04 -21.12
N TYR A 44 -72.66 -14.32 -20.05
CA TYR A 44 -71.49 -13.44 -19.96
C TYR A 44 -70.18 -14.22 -19.86
N PHE A 45 -70.18 -15.37 -19.18
CA PHE A 45 -69.03 -16.28 -19.11
C PHE A 45 -68.71 -16.98 -20.44
N ALA A 46 -69.68 -17.01 -21.36
CA ALA A 46 -69.57 -17.67 -22.66
C ALA A 46 -69.39 -16.68 -23.81
N GLU A 47 -69.17 -15.39 -23.53
CA GLU A 47 -68.89 -14.40 -24.57
C GLU A 47 -67.53 -14.69 -25.22
N PRO A 48 -67.48 -14.94 -26.54
CA PRO A 48 -66.23 -15.25 -27.22
C PRO A 48 -65.28 -14.04 -27.18
N GLY A 49 -64.01 -14.28 -26.80
CA GLY A 49 -62.98 -13.24 -26.75
C GLY A 49 -62.93 -12.41 -25.47
N ALA A 50 -63.87 -12.61 -24.53
CA ALA A 50 -63.86 -11.94 -23.23
C ALA A 50 -63.03 -12.72 -22.18
N ARG A 51 -62.30 -12.00 -21.32
CA ARG A 51 -61.62 -12.62 -20.16
C ARG A 51 -62.66 -13.06 -19.13
N ILE A 52 -62.65 -14.34 -18.77
CA ILE A 52 -63.48 -14.87 -17.70
C ILE A 52 -62.93 -14.38 -16.35
N VAL A 53 -63.71 -13.55 -15.66
CA VAL A 53 -63.39 -13.02 -14.32
C VAL A 53 -64.48 -13.48 -13.36
N HIS A 54 -64.11 -13.81 -12.12
CA HIS A 54 -65.06 -14.19 -11.08
C HIS A 54 -66.07 -13.04 -10.82
N PRO A 55 -67.38 -13.31 -10.61
CA PRO A 55 -68.42 -12.27 -10.50
C PRO A 55 -68.15 -11.18 -9.47
N GLY A 56 -67.49 -11.54 -8.37
CA GLY A 56 -67.12 -10.60 -7.31
C GLY A 56 -66.01 -9.62 -7.71
N LEU A 57 -65.14 -9.98 -8.67
CA LEU A 57 -63.93 -9.23 -9.07
C LEU A 57 -64.11 -8.45 -10.39
N ILE A 58 -65.26 -8.58 -11.06
CA ILE A 58 -65.52 -7.92 -12.36
C ILE A 58 -65.47 -6.39 -12.25
N ASN A 59 -65.86 -5.83 -11.10
CA ASN A 59 -65.80 -4.38 -10.89
C ASN A 59 -64.38 -3.89 -10.61
N ASP A 60 -63.58 -4.70 -9.90
CA ASP A 60 -62.24 -4.32 -9.43
C ASP A 60 -61.18 -4.48 -10.53
N THR A 61 -61.36 -5.46 -11.42
CA THR A 61 -60.43 -5.74 -12.52
C THR A 61 -60.46 -4.73 -13.67
N LYS A 62 -61.42 -3.79 -13.67
CA LYS A 62 -61.49 -2.68 -14.64
C LYS A 62 -60.48 -1.57 -14.34
N SER A 63 -59.97 -1.49 -13.12
CA SER A 63 -59.01 -0.47 -12.67
C SER A 63 -57.55 -0.77 -13.06
N ASP A 64 -57.25 -2.01 -13.49
CA ASP A 64 -55.88 -2.52 -13.67
C ASP A 64 -55.33 -2.35 -15.10
N HIS A 65 -55.92 -1.50 -15.94
CA HIS A 65 -55.45 -1.34 -17.32
C HIS A 65 -54.10 -0.60 -17.43
N ASP A 66 -53.77 0.25 -16.45
CA ASP A 66 -52.54 1.05 -16.44
C ASP A 66 -51.47 0.51 -15.47
N THR A 67 -51.77 -0.56 -14.74
CA THR A 67 -50.83 -1.18 -13.80
C THR A 67 -49.88 -2.11 -14.53
N ILE A 68 -48.62 -1.67 -14.65
CA ILE A 68 -47.53 -2.52 -15.18
C ILE A 68 -47.08 -3.44 -14.05
N PHE A 69 -47.32 -4.74 -14.20
CA PHE A 69 -46.90 -5.75 -13.24
C PHE A 69 -45.44 -6.15 -13.49
N GLY A 70 -44.58 -5.98 -12.50
CA GLY A 70 -43.17 -6.36 -12.56
C GLY A 70 -42.34 -5.71 -11.46
N LEU A 71 -41.12 -6.21 -11.24
CA LEU A 71 -40.15 -5.57 -10.35
C LEU A 71 -39.51 -4.40 -11.09
N VAL A 72 -39.85 -3.17 -10.73
CA VAL A 72 -39.11 -1.99 -11.21
C VAL A 72 -37.78 -1.94 -10.45
N THR A 73 -36.70 -2.32 -11.11
CA THR A 73 -35.36 -2.15 -10.55
C THR A 73 -34.99 -0.68 -10.52
N ASP A 74 -34.40 -0.22 -9.42
CA ASP A 74 -33.80 1.10 -9.38
C ASP A 74 -32.76 1.24 -10.49
N LYS A 75 -32.71 2.42 -11.13
CA LYS A 75 -31.81 2.66 -12.27
C LYS A 75 -30.37 2.36 -11.85
N SER A 76 -29.66 1.60 -12.69
CA SER A 76 -28.23 1.38 -12.51
C SER A 76 -27.44 2.70 -12.66
N GLN A 77 -26.22 2.73 -12.13
CA GLN A 77 -25.33 3.88 -12.34
C GLN A 77 -25.08 4.06 -13.83
N HIS A 78 -25.35 5.26 -14.34
CA HIS A 78 -25.13 5.56 -15.75
C HIS A 78 -23.63 5.75 -16.02
N LEU A 79 -23.15 5.17 -17.13
CA LEU A 79 -21.74 5.23 -17.55
C LEU A 79 -21.20 6.67 -17.58
N LYS A 80 -22.04 7.62 -17.98
CA LYS A 80 -21.70 9.05 -18.06
C LYS A 80 -21.30 9.62 -16.70
N ASP A 81 -21.88 9.16 -15.61
CA ASP A 81 -21.59 9.67 -14.27
C ASP A 81 -20.34 9.01 -13.69
N VAL A 82 -20.07 7.75 -14.06
CA VAL A 82 -18.89 6.99 -13.60
C VAL A 82 -17.63 7.37 -14.36
N MET A 83 -17.71 7.57 -15.68
CA MET A 83 -16.54 7.86 -16.52
C MET A 83 -16.10 9.33 -16.48
N ARG A 84 -16.88 10.21 -15.83
CA ARG A 84 -16.53 11.62 -15.67
C ARG A 84 -15.56 11.80 -14.51
N THR A 85 -14.32 12.10 -14.84
CA THR A 85 -13.21 12.23 -13.88
C THR A 85 -12.92 13.68 -13.45
N GLY A 86 -13.68 14.67 -13.93
CA GLY A 86 -13.43 16.08 -13.61
C GLY A 86 -14.65 16.98 -13.79
N PRO A 87 -14.55 18.25 -13.35
CA PRO A 87 -15.61 19.23 -13.52
C PRO A 87 -15.82 19.57 -15.01
N ASN A 88 -17.08 19.76 -15.41
CA ASN A 88 -17.42 20.09 -16.80
C ASN A 88 -17.36 21.60 -17.12
N THR A 89 -17.10 22.42 -16.10
CA THR A 89 -17.13 23.88 -16.19
C THR A 89 -15.76 24.44 -15.86
N ASP A 90 -15.34 25.48 -16.58
CA ASP A 90 -14.06 26.16 -16.35
C ASP A 90 -13.94 26.70 -14.91
N PHE A 91 -15.06 27.21 -14.37
CA PHE A 91 -15.11 27.63 -12.97
C PHE A 91 -14.80 26.48 -12.00
N GLY A 92 -15.37 25.30 -12.24
CA GLY A 92 -15.08 24.10 -11.47
C GLY A 92 -13.62 23.66 -11.58
N TRP A 93 -13.01 23.80 -12.75
CA TRP A 93 -11.57 23.56 -12.95
C TRP A 93 -10.71 24.55 -12.16
N MET A 94 -11.01 25.84 -12.19
CA MET A 94 -10.30 26.86 -11.41
C MET A 94 -10.43 26.60 -9.91
N GLN A 95 -11.62 26.23 -9.44
CA GLN A 95 -11.86 25.92 -8.04
C GLN A 95 -11.10 24.65 -7.59
N LEU A 96 -11.03 23.63 -8.44
CA LEU A 96 -10.25 22.42 -8.19
C LEU A 96 -8.76 22.77 -8.13
N GLN A 97 -8.24 23.53 -9.09
CA GLN A 97 -6.85 23.98 -9.09
C GLN A 97 -6.51 24.82 -7.85
N GLN A 98 -7.42 25.68 -7.38
CA GLN A 98 -7.22 26.45 -6.15
C GLN A 98 -7.13 25.54 -4.91
N LYS A 99 -7.95 24.49 -4.84
CA LYS A 99 -7.91 23.51 -3.73
C LYS A 99 -6.64 22.67 -3.78
N GLU A 100 -6.22 22.25 -4.97
CA GLU A 100 -5.06 21.39 -5.18
C GLU A 100 -3.72 22.15 -5.11
N ALA A 101 -3.73 23.48 -5.23
CA ALA A 101 -2.54 24.32 -5.12
C ALA A 101 -1.77 24.18 -3.80
N LEU A 102 -2.42 23.64 -2.75
CA LEU A 102 -1.76 23.33 -1.47
C LEU A 102 -0.81 22.13 -1.58
N TYR A 103 -1.05 21.20 -2.50
CA TYR A 103 -0.27 19.98 -2.62
C TYR A 103 1.18 20.24 -3.03
N ALA A 104 2.11 19.49 -2.42
CA ALA A 104 3.53 19.64 -2.66
C ALA A 104 3.91 19.33 -4.12
N SER A 105 3.29 18.32 -4.74
CA SER A 105 3.47 18.00 -6.16
C SER A 105 3.03 19.16 -7.05
N HIS A 106 1.82 19.69 -6.82
CA HIS A 106 1.27 20.80 -7.60
C HIS A 106 2.10 22.10 -7.48
N ARG A 107 2.81 22.30 -6.35
CA ARG A 107 3.76 23.41 -6.15
C ARG A 107 5.14 23.15 -6.75
N ARG A 108 5.62 21.90 -6.75
CA ARG A 108 6.97 21.51 -7.20
C ARG A 108 7.05 21.21 -8.70
N GLU A 109 5.96 20.75 -9.27
CA GLU A 109 5.89 20.26 -10.65
C GLU A 109 4.78 20.99 -11.43
N PRO A 110 4.79 22.34 -11.49
CA PRO A 110 3.82 23.06 -12.30
C PRO A 110 4.09 22.81 -13.79
N LEU A 111 3.08 22.36 -14.53
CA LEU A 111 3.24 22.05 -15.95
C LEU A 111 3.75 23.29 -16.74
N GLY A 112 4.83 23.10 -17.49
CA GLY A 112 5.44 24.14 -18.32
C GLY A 112 6.20 25.23 -17.56
N LYS A 113 6.37 25.09 -16.24
CA LYS A 113 7.17 26.02 -15.42
C LYS A 113 8.15 25.25 -14.54
N SER A 114 9.30 25.83 -14.25
CA SER A 114 10.21 25.28 -13.25
C SER A 114 9.67 25.51 -11.84
N TYR A 115 10.15 24.71 -10.89
CA TYR A 115 9.83 24.90 -9.48
C TYR A 115 10.23 26.30 -8.97
N SER A 116 9.27 27.05 -8.43
CA SER A 116 9.54 28.31 -7.73
C SER A 116 9.75 28.06 -6.24
N ARG A 117 10.95 28.40 -5.74
CA ARG A 117 11.32 28.27 -4.33
C ARG A 117 10.79 29.39 -3.43
N GLY A 118 10.07 30.37 -3.99
CA GLY A 118 9.50 31.50 -3.22
C GLY A 118 10.50 32.57 -2.80
N HIS A 119 11.66 32.67 -3.47
CA HIS A 119 12.62 33.75 -3.20
C HIS A 119 12.10 35.10 -3.70
N VAL A 120 12.21 36.14 -2.87
CA VAL A 120 11.94 37.53 -3.26
C VAL A 120 13.21 38.11 -3.87
N LEU A 121 13.21 38.30 -5.19
CA LEU A 121 14.36 38.87 -5.90
C LEU A 121 14.39 40.40 -5.75
N PRO A 122 15.58 41.02 -5.60
CA PRO A 122 15.77 42.47 -5.65
C PRO A 122 15.17 43.09 -6.92
N GLN A 123 14.68 44.33 -6.82
CA GLN A 123 13.95 44.99 -7.92
C GLN A 123 14.77 45.10 -9.22
N CYS A 124 16.09 45.29 -9.12
CA CYS A 124 16.99 45.31 -10.27
C CYS A 124 17.06 43.96 -11.02
N MET A 125 16.85 42.84 -10.33
CA MET A 125 16.92 41.48 -10.87
C MET A 125 15.59 40.99 -11.47
N GLN A 126 14.49 41.73 -11.31
CA GLN A 126 13.19 41.36 -11.88
C GLN A 126 13.09 41.71 -13.37
N ASN A 127 13.99 42.55 -13.87
CA ASN A 127 14.05 42.90 -15.29
C ASN A 127 14.62 41.72 -16.10
N PRO A 128 13.99 41.33 -17.23
CA PRO A 128 14.45 40.21 -18.05
C PRO A 128 15.84 40.43 -18.67
N ASP A 129 16.27 41.68 -18.82
CA ASP A 129 17.57 42.06 -19.38
C ASP A 129 18.71 42.00 -18.33
N PHE A 130 18.39 41.74 -17.07
CA PHE A 130 19.38 41.67 -16.02
C PHE A 130 20.22 40.39 -16.13
N ALA A 131 21.51 40.55 -16.39
CA ALA A 131 22.46 39.43 -16.43
C ALA A 131 22.91 39.05 -15.01
N HIS A 132 22.77 37.78 -14.64
CA HIS A 132 23.25 37.24 -13.38
C HIS A 132 24.74 36.87 -13.44
N GLY A 133 25.46 37.09 -12.34
CA GLY A 133 26.88 36.73 -12.19
C GLY A 133 27.75 37.92 -11.83
N THR A 134 28.98 37.66 -11.43
CA THR A 134 29.99 38.72 -11.24
C THR A 134 30.68 38.96 -12.57
N ILE A 135 30.55 40.18 -13.09
CA ILE A 135 31.40 40.62 -14.20
C ILE A 135 32.80 40.80 -13.60
N ALA A 136 33.73 39.91 -13.96
CA ALA A 136 35.13 40.17 -13.66
C ALA A 136 35.56 41.38 -14.49
N SER A 137 36.12 42.40 -13.83
CA SER A 137 36.86 43.43 -14.56
C SER A 137 37.94 42.73 -15.37
N THR A 138 37.96 42.94 -16.69
CA THR A 138 39.05 42.43 -17.53
C THR A 138 40.37 42.90 -16.95
N SER A 139 41.32 41.98 -16.77
CA SER A 139 42.67 42.31 -16.33
C SER A 139 43.26 43.42 -17.20
N GLU A 140 44.17 44.21 -16.63
CA GLU A 140 44.97 45.19 -17.40
C GLU A 140 45.52 44.53 -18.67
N SER A 141 45.51 45.27 -19.76
CA SER A 141 46.01 44.75 -21.02
C SER A 141 47.48 44.40 -20.87
N ALA A 142 47.87 43.16 -21.19
CA ALA A 142 49.26 42.73 -21.17
C ALA A 142 50.16 43.67 -22.01
N LYS A 143 49.60 44.34 -23.03
CA LYS A 143 50.32 45.32 -23.85
C LYS A 143 50.75 46.56 -23.05
N GLU A 144 49.90 47.07 -22.16
CA GLU A 144 50.20 48.25 -21.34
C GLU A 144 51.26 47.93 -20.27
N LEU A 145 51.23 46.70 -19.74
CA LEU A 145 52.24 46.18 -18.81
C LEU A 145 53.60 45.94 -19.48
N LEU A 146 53.62 45.37 -20.69
CA LEU A 146 54.86 45.08 -21.43
C LEU A 146 55.52 46.34 -21.99
N TYR A 147 54.74 47.36 -22.33
CA TYR A 147 55.22 48.59 -22.98
C TYR A 147 54.74 49.83 -22.23
N PRO A 148 55.33 50.13 -21.05
CA PRO A 148 54.95 51.32 -20.30
C PRO A 148 55.27 52.57 -21.10
N THR A 149 54.26 53.39 -21.36
CA THR A 149 54.39 54.67 -22.09
C THR A 149 54.59 55.87 -21.17
N LEU A 150 54.74 55.65 -19.87
CA LEU A 150 54.94 56.73 -18.90
C LEU A 150 56.32 57.37 -19.13
N PRO A 151 56.40 58.70 -19.36
CA PRO A 151 57.67 59.37 -19.56
C PRO A 151 58.48 59.37 -18.25
N HIS A 152 59.77 59.11 -18.35
CA HIS A 152 60.67 59.18 -17.21
C HIS A 152 60.90 60.63 -16.78
N SER A 153 60.89 60.88 -15.47
CA SER A 153 61.15 62.22 -14.94
C SER A 153 62.65 62.53 -14.98
N PRO A 154 63.09 63.71 -15.43
CA PRO A 154 64.51 64.07 -15.45
C PRO A 154 65.12 64.12 -14.03
N ASP A 155 64.30 64.33 -13.01
CA ASP A 155 64.73 64.35 -11.60
C ASP A 155 65.07 62.96 -11.09
N SER A 156 64.38 61.91 -11.57
CA SER A 156 64.71 60.53 -11.21
C SER A 156 66.07 60.10 -11.72
N ASP A 157 66.48 60.57 -12.91
CA ASP A 157 67.82 60.28 -13.45
C ASP A 157 68.92 60.94 -12.64
N ALA A 158 68.72 62.19 -12.18
CA ALA A 158 69.68 62.86 -11.31
C ALA A 158 69.82 62.14 -9.95
N LEU A 159 68.69 61.68 -9.39
CA LEU A 159 68.67 60.89 -8.16
C LEU A 159 69.39 59.55 -8.32
N TYR A 160 69.13 58.80 -9.39
CA TYR A 160 69.76 57.49 -9.63
C TYR A 160 71.28 57.58 -9.85
N ARG A 161 71.74 58.63 -10.55
CA ARG A 161 73.18 58.93 -10.69
C ARG A 161 73.85 59.12 -9.33
N LYS A 162 73.16 59.75 -8.36
CA LYS A 162 73.67 59.99 -7.01
C LYS A 162 73.61 58.75 -6.13
N SER A 163 72.47 58.03 -6.11
CA SER A 163 72.23 56.92 -5.20
C SER A 163 72.94 55.62 -5.61
N HIS A 164 73.00 55.31 -6.90
CA HIS A 164 73.46 54.01 -7.41
C HIS A 164 74.64 54.12 -8.37
N HIS A 165 75.15 55.35 -8.58
CA HIS A 165 76.25 55.64 -9.52
C HIS A 165 75.97 55.14 -10.95
N ALA A 166 74.70 54.99 -11.31
CA ALA A 166 74.25 54.57 -12.64
C ALA A 166 74.23 55.78 -13.57
N SER A 167 75.27 55.93 -14.38
CA SER A 167 75.37 56.99 -15.40
C SER A 167 74.98 56.43 -16.76
N LEU A 168 74.54 57.29 -17.69
CA LEU A 168 74.22 56.83 -19.04
C LEU A 168 75.49 56.37 -19.76
N PRO A 169 75.38 55.43 -20.71
CA PRO A 169 76.52 55.01 -21.53
C PRO A 169 77.20 56.22 -22.20
N GLY A 170 78.49 56.42 -21.93
CA GLY A 170 79.28 57.54 -22.46
C GLY A 170 79.32 58.81 -21.61
N GLU A 171 78.56 58.90 -20.51
CA GLU A 171 78.66 60.03 -19.57
C GLU A 171 79.87 59.87 -18.63
N GLN A 172 80.68 60.92 -18.49
CA GLN A 172 81.72 60.98 -17.47
C GLN A 172 81.11 61.29 -16.10
N LYS A 173 81.57 60.61 -15.05
CA LYS A 173 81.12 60.84 -13.67
C LYS A 173 81.48 62.26 -13.22
N LYS A 174 80.46 63.11 -13.06
CA LYS A 174 80.61 64.41 -12.41
C LYS A 174 80.77 64.21 -10.90
N ARG A 175 81.85 64.76 -10.34
CA ARG A 175 82.22 64.63 -8.91
C ARG A 175 81.94 65.91 -8.11
N ASP A 176 81.23 66.86 -8.71
CA ASP A 176 80.87 68.17 -8.14
C ASP A 176 82.05 68.88 -7.45
N TYR A 177 83.25 68.79 -8.05
CA TYR A 177 84.41 69.54 -7.59
C TYR A 177 84.21 71.03 -7.84
N GLU A 178 84.54 71.86 -6.84
CA GLU A 178 84.67 73.30 -7.00
C GLU A 178 85.99 73.59 -7.73
N TRP A 179 85.91 73.71 -9.06
CA TRP A 179 87.10 73.82 -9.91
C TRP A 179 87.80 75.19 -9.86
N GLY A 180 87.23 76.19 -9.18
CA GLY A 180 87.82 77.53 -9.06
C GLY A 180 88.28 78.11 -10.40
N ASP A 181 89.55 78.54 -10.47
CA ASP A 181 90.17 79.08 -11.70
C ASP A 181 90.71 78.00 -12.66
N LEU A 182 90.69 76.71 -12.28
CA LEU A 182 91.24 75.61 -13.08
C LEU A 182 90.16 75.01 -13.99
N LYS A 183 90.31 75.16 -15.31
CA LYS A 183 89.41 74.49 -16.27
C LYS A 183 89.82 73.02 -16.48
N PRO A 184 88.95 72.03 -16.17
CA PRO A 184 89.30 70.61 -16.21
C PRO A 184 89.62 70.09 -17.60
N THR A 185 89.02 70.70 -18.62
CA THR A 185 89.20 70.30 -20.02
C THR A 185 90.56 70.69 -20.59
N SER A 186 91.27 71.65 -19.98
CA SER A 186 92.52 72.21 -20.53
C SER A 186 93.75 72.01 -19.65
N HIS A 187 93.62 71.67 -18.37
CA HIS A 187 94.76 71.53 -17.46
C HIS A 187 95.37 70.11 -17.47
N ARG A 188 96.70 69.99 -17.59
CA ARG A 188 97.41 68.68 -17.53
C ARG A 188 97.74 68.34 -16.07
N PHE A 189 97.02 67.36 -15.52
CA PHE A 189 97.17 66.93 -14.12
C PHE A 189 98.34 65.95 -13.92
N GLY A 190 98.99 66.02 -12.74
CA GLY A 190 99.97 65.03 -12.25
C GLY A 190 101.32 65.61 -11.78
N ARG A 191 101.96 64.96 -10.80
CA ARG A 191 103.34 65.21 -10.34
C ARG A 191 104.21 64.04 -10.77
N VAL A 192 105.39 64.30 -11.33
CA VAL A 192 106.30 63.27 -11.84
C VAL A 192 107.47 63.08 -10.87
N ASN A 193 107.68 61.85 -10.36
CA ASN A 193 108.88 61.43 -9.62
C ASN A 193 109.24 59.97 -9.99
N VAL A 194 110.54 59.68 -10.13
CA VAL A 194 111.13 58.43 -10.66
C VAL A 194 111.90 57.72 -9.53
N GLN A 195 111.87 56.38 -9.51
CA GLN A 195 112.76 55.39 -8.82
C GLN A 195 112.19 54.61 -7.59
N GLY A 196 112.44 53.29 -7.55
CA GLY A 196 112.13 52.32 -6.47
C GLY A 196 112.99 51.04 -6.55
N GLU A 197 113.07 50.21 -5.49
CA GLU A 197 113.72 48.86 -5.39
C GLU A 197 113.53 48.25 -3.96
N SER A 198 113.65 46.94 -3.57
CA SER A 198 113.86 45.60 -4.20
C SER A 198 113.48 44.43 -3.21
N ILE A 199 113.45 43.15 -3.66
CA ILE A 199 112.58 42.01 -3.23
C ILE A 199 113.26 40.89 -2.37
N ASP A 200 114.52 41.01 -1.97
CA ASP A 200 115.31 39.89 -1.40
C ASP A 200 114.86 39.34 -0.03
N ALA A 201 113.86 39.91 0.63
CA ALA A 201 113.33 39.43 1.91
C ALA A 201 112.38 38.20 1.82
N CYS A 202 112.03 37.72 0.62
CA CYS A 202 110.93 36.77 0.42
C CYS A 202 111.30 35.27 0.41
N PHE A 203 112.57 34.87 0.54
CA PHE A 203 112.99 33.48 0.24
C PHE A 203 113.34 32.58 1.43
N GLN A 204 113.01 32.93 2.68
CA GLN A 204 113.25 32.06 3.84
C GLN A 204 111.96 31.79 4.63
N ASP A 205 111.24 30.71 4.29
CA ASP A 205 110.10 30.20 5.05
C ASP A 205 110.60 29.28 6.19
N SER A 206 110.49 29.75 7.44
CA SER A 206 110.97 29.03 8.62
C SER A 206 109.85 28.24 9.33
N LEU A 207 110.21 27.00 9.67
CA LEU A 207 109.61 26.01 10.58
C LEU A 207 108.43 26.51 11.45
N HIS A 208 107.21 26.06 11.14
CA HIS A 208 106.05 26.31 11.99
C HIS A 208 106.04 25.43 13.25
N PRO A 209 105.65 25.96 14.42
CA PRO A 209 105.58 25.18 15.67
C PRO A 209 104.44 24.14 15.65
N ILE A 210 104.71 22.97 16.26
CA ILE A 210 103.82 21.79 16.31
C ILE A 210 102.62 21.99 17.25
N LEU A 211 102.74 22.84 18.27
CA LEU A 211 101.66 23.15 19.21
C LEU A 211 100.89 24.40 18.76
N ARG A 212 99.56 24.27 18.68
CA ARG A 212 98.66 25.36 18.32
C ARG A 212 97.55 25.51 19.36
N LEU A 213 96.96 26.70 19.40
CA LEU A 213 95.81 26.99 20.22
C LEU A 213 94.61 26.15 19.77
N LYS A 214 93.90 25.54 20.73
CA LYS A 214 92.73 24.68 20.48
C LYS A 214 91.69 25.32 19.56
N GLN A 215 91.39 26.61 19.75
CA GLN A 215 90.45 27.36 18.92
C GLN A 215 90.83 27.38 17.43
N VAL A 216 92.13 27.44 17.12
CA VAL A 216 92.65 27.45 15.75
C VAL A 216 92.50 26.06 15.11
N GLU A 217 92.70 24.99 15.89
CA GLU A 217 92.50 23.62 15.41
C GLU A 217 91.01 23.24 15.29
N ASP A 218 90.15 23.70 16.20
CA ASP A 218 88.69 23.52 16.10
C ASP A 218 88.13 24.22 14.84
N MET A 219 88.61 25.43 14.52
CA MET A 219 88.33 26.12 13.25
C MET A 219 88.81 25.32 12.02
N ARG A 220 90.02 24.75 12.09
CA ARG A 220 90.57 23.88 11.03
C ARG A 220 89.87 22.52 10.93
N ALA A 221 89.16 22.07 11.96
CA ALA A 221 88.34 20.86 11.89
C ALA A 221 87.06 21.07 11.07
N LEU A 222 86.59 22.31 10.96
CA LEU A 222 85.44 22.71 10.12
C LEU A 222 85.82 22.93 8.65
N THR A 223 87.12 23.11 8.34
CA THR A 223 87.60 23.22 6.95
C THR A 223 87.67 21.86 6.27
N ASP A 224 87.57 21.85 4.94
CA ASP A 224 87.52 20.61 4.16
C ASP A 224 88.79 19.77 4.32
N ARG A 225 88.60 18.46 4.47
CA ARG A 225 89.68 17.47 4.59
C ARG A 225 89.51 16.42 3.49
N LEU A 226 90.62 16.04 2.88
CA LEU A 226 90.62 15.03 1.83
C LEU A 226 90.06 13.69 2.37
N GLY A 227 89.11 13.09 1.67
CA GLY A 227 88.54 11.78 2.00
C GLY A 227 87.49 11.75 3.11
N LYS A 228 87.10 12.89 3.69
CA LYS A 228 85.99 12.99 4.65
C LYS A 228 84.92 13.96 4.14
N PRO A 229 83.63 13.69 4.38
CA PRO A 229 82.59 14.67 4.09
C PRO A 229 82.76 15.89 5.02
N ARG A 230 82.36 17.06 4.53
CA ARG A 230 82.49 18.33 5.25
C ARG A 230 81.73 18.28 6.57
N TYR A 231 82.42 18.63 7.66
CA TYR A 231 81.81 18.68 8.99
C TYR A 231 81.09 20.02 9.17
N LEU A 232 79.76 20.00 9.16
CA LEU A 232 78.90 21.20 9.25
C LEU A 232 78.46 21.54 10.68
N SER A 233 79.25 21.17 11.69
CA SER A 233 78.93 21.36 13.11
C SER A 233 77.54 20.83 13.49
N ALA A 234 77.33 19.52 13.39
CA ALA A 234 76.12 18.93 13.94
C ALA A 234 76.25 18.81 15.47
N ALA A 235 75.33 19.43 16.21
CA ALA A 235 75.19 19.21 17.65
C ALA A 235 75.00 17.70 17.91
N ASN A 236 75.61 17.19 18.98
CA ASN A 236 75.55 15.77 19.32
C ASN A 236 74.09 15.40 19.66
N ARG A 237 73.37 14.82 18.69
CA ARG A 237 72.01 14.30 18.90
C ARG A 237 72.17 12.91 19.52
N ALA A 238 71.45 12.64 20.60
CA ALA A 238 71.43 11.35 21.28
C ALA A 238 70.68 10.30 20.43
N LEU A 239 71.20 10.01 19.24
CA LEU A 239 70.71 8.97 18.34
C LEU A 239 71.63 7.77 18.46
N ASP A 240 71.05 6.59 18.57
CA ASP A 240 71.80 5.34 18.58
C ASP A 240 72.42 5.07 17.19
N ALA A 241 73.54 4.34 17.14
CA ALA A 241 74.22 4.01 15.90
C ALA A 241 73.36 3.16 14.94
N THR A 242 72.29 2.53 15.45
CA THR A 242 71.30 1.76 14.68
C THR A 242 70.16 2.60 14.11
N HIS A 243 70.11 3.91 14.41
CA HIS A 243 69.04 4.78 13.95
C HIS A 243 69.06 4.97 12.43
N VAL A 244 67.92 4.69 11.78
CA VAL A 244 67.73 4.93 10.34
C VAL A 244 67.08 6.29 10.14
N TYR A 245 67.79 7.18 9.44
CA TYR A 245 67.27 8.51 9.07
C TYR A 245 66.22 8.40 7.96
N GLY A 246 65.20 9.26 8.04
CA GLY A 246 64.11 9.32 7.06
C GLY A 246 62.74 9.34 7.72
N SER A 247 61.69 9.50 6.92
CA SER A 247 60.31 9.32 7.38
C SER A 247 59.87 7.90 7.08
N ARG A 248 59.27 7.23 8.07
CA ARG A 248 58.58 5.96 7.82
C ARG A 248 57.21 6.29 7.22
N PRO A 249 56.77 5.60 6.15
CA PRO A 249 55.39 5.73 5.71
C PRO A 249 54.48 5.35 6.87
N ALA A 250 53.36 6.07 7.02
CA ALA A 250 52.35 5.70 8.00
C ALA A 250 51.86 4.28 7.70
N ASN A 251 51.68 3.45 8.73
CA ASN A 251 51.00 2.19 8.54
C ASN A 251 49.54 2.49 8.17
N ASP A 252 49.04 1.91 7.08
CA ASP A 252 47.64 2.00 6.72
C ASP A 252 46.77 1.44 7.85
N GLU A 253 45.67 2.13 8.16
CA GLU A 253 44.80 1.84 9.31
C GLU A 253 44.01 0.53 9.18
N GLY A 254 44.02 -0.12 8.01
CA GLY A 254 43.27 -1.35 7.77
C GLY A 254 43.80 -2.19 6.63
N SER A 255 43.59 -3.50 6.73
CA SER A 255 43.95 -4.44 5.67
C SER A 255 42.90 -4.44 4.55
N ALA A 256 43.30 -4.71 3.31
CA ALA A 256 42.36 -4.90 2.19
C ALA A 256 41.29 -5.96 2.50
N ARG A 257 41.61 -6.96 3.33
CA ARG A 257 40.65 -7.97 3.79
C ARG A 257 39.53 -7.36 4.65
N GLU A 258 39.86 -6.43 5.54
CA GLU A 258 38.90 -5.74 6.40
C GLU A 258 37.99 -4.84 5.57
N CYS A 259 38.52 -4.22 4.51
CA CYS A 259 37.71 -3.43 3.57
C CYS A 259 36.71 -4.28 2.79
N ILE A 260 37.08 -5.52 2.43
CA ILE A 260 36.21 -6.44 1.68
C ILE A 260 35.14 -7.04 2.59
N GLN A 261 35.53 -7.46 3.80
CA GLN A 261 34.62 -8.14 4.73
C GLN A 261 33.77 -7.15 5.53
N SER A 262 34.21 -5.90 5.65
CA SER A 262 33.64 -4.87 6.52
C SER A 262 33.50 -5.36 7.97
N CYS A 263 33.02 -4.47 8.84
CA CYS A 263 32.73 -4.76 10.24
C CYS A 263 31.21 -4.70 10.50
N TYR A 264 30.43 -5.45 9.71
CA TYR A 264 29.00 -5.58 9.94
C TYR A 264 28.72 -6.30 11.26
N SER A 265 27.77 -5.76 12.02
CA SER A 265 27.25 -6.43 13.21
C SER A 265 26.52 -7.72 12.82
N ARG A 266 26.35 -8.63 13.78
CA ARG A 266 25.64 -9.90 13.53
C ARG A 266 24.23 -9.67 12.98
N GLU A 267 23.56 -8.62 13.43
CA GLU A 267 22.20 -8.25 12.98
C GLU A 267 22.17 -7.83 11.51
N GLU A 268 23.19 -7.10 11.04
CA GLU A 268 23.30 -6.67 9.63
C GLU A 268 23.71 -7.81 8.69
N GLN A 269 24.32 -8.87 9.23
CA GLN A 269 24.64 -10.09 8.47
C GLN A 269 23.43 -11.01 8.31
N GLU A 270 22.39 -10.83 9.14
CA GLU A 270 21.17 -11.62 9.01
C GLU A 270 20.40 -11.20 7.75
N PRO A 271 19.79 -12.18 7.05
CA PRO A 271 19.05 -11.90 5.83
C PRO A 271 17.79 -11.07 6.12
N ASP A 272 17.36 -10.27 5.15
CA ASP A 272 16.17 -9.42 5.27
C ASP A 272 14.92 -10.20 5.72
N GLU A 273 14.15 -9.59 6.61
CA GLU A 273 13.00 -10.24 7.26
C GLU A 273 11.83 -10.57 6.32
N ASP A 274 11.78 -9.99 5.12
CA ASP A 274 10.71 -10.17 4.13
C ASP A 274 10.99 -11.26 3.10
N LEU A 275 12.13 -11.94 3.21
CA LEU A 275 12.48 -13.05 2.34
C LEU A 275 11.51 -14.23 2.54
N GLY A 276 10.79 -14.56 1.47
CA GLY A 276 9.89 -15.72 1.41
C GLY A 276 8.56 -15.57 2.15
N LYS A 277 8.23 -14.39 2.71
CA LYS A 277 6.95 -14.16 3.40
C LYS A 277 6.38 -12.76 3.09
N PRO A 278 5.09 -12.64 2.75
CA PRO A 278 4.46 -11.34 2.57
C PRO A 278 4.36 -10.61 3.93
N ARG A 279 4.99 -9.43 4.03
CA ARG A 279 4.91 -8.58 5.24
C ARG A 279 3.96 -7.39 5.11
N HIS A 280 3.47 -7.11 3.91
CA HIS A 280 2.51 -6.03 3.70
C HIS A 280 1.25 -6.23 4.53
N TYR A 281 0.87 -5.18 5.27
CA TYR A 281 -0.36 -5.15 6.06
C TYR A 281 -1.56 -5.35 5.12
N GLY A 282 -2.27 -6.47 5.28
CA GLY A 282 -3.34 -6.91 4.38
C GLY A 282 -3.11 -8.31 3.76
N TRP A 283 -1.86 -8.69 3.52
CA TRP A 283 -1.50 -9.99 2.91
C TRP A 283 -0.58 -10.85 3.78
N LYS A 284 -0.43 -10.51 5.06
CA LYS A 284 0.40 -11.27 5.99
C LYS A 284 -0.13 -12.69 6.14
N ASN A 285 0.73 -13.67 5.88
CA ASN A 285 0.43 -15.09 6.11
C ASN A 285 0.68 -15.49 7.58
N THR A 286 0.11 -14.73 8.51
CA THR A 286 0.23 -14.96 9.94
C THR A 286 -1.17 -15.07 10.53
N THR A 287 -1.49 -16.21 11.15
CA THR A 287 -2.83 -16.47 11.68
C THR A 287 -2.75 -16.96 13.13
N CYS A 288 -3.60 -16.44 14.01
CA CYS A 288 -3.59 -16.79 15.43
C CYS A 288 -4.32 -18.09 15.75
N LYS A 289 -5.06 -18.66 14.79
CA LYS A 289 -5.93 -19.82 14.99
C LYS A 289 -5.64 -20.85 13.91
N SER A 290 -5.45 -22.10 14.33
CA SER A 290 -5.50 -23.26 13.44
C SER A 290 -6.96 -23.50 13.06
N ARG A 291 -7.44 -22.76 12.05
CA ARG A 291 -8.76 -22.95 11.47
C ARG A 291 -8.63 -22.94 9.95
N THR A 292 -9.51 -23.65 9.27
CA THR A 292 -9.64 -23.51 7.83
C THR A 292 -10.27 -22.15 7.51
N PHE A 293 -9.71 -21.47 6.51
CA PHE A 293 -10.27 -20.23 5.97
C PHE A 293 -11.14 -20.59 4.76
N GLY A 294 -12.36 -20.08 4.74
CA GLY A 294 -13.35 -20.38 3.70
C GLY A 294 -14.76 -20.41 4.27
N ILE A 295 -15.72 -20.68 3.40
CA ILE A 295 -17.13 -20.90 3.75
C ILE A 295 -17.39 -22.40 3.58
N PRO A 296 -17.78 -23.13 4.65
CA PRO A 296 -18.11 -24.55 4.52
C PRO A 296 -19.39 -24.74 3.71
N THR A 297 -19.49 -25.86 3.00
CA THR A 297 -20.69 -26.19 2.21
C THR A 297 -21.93 -26.37 3.09
N ILE A 298 -21.75 -26.98 4.27
CA ILE A 298 -22.77 -27.09 5.31
C ILE A 298 -22.48 -26.01 6.35
N ARG A 299 -23.36 -25.02 6.47
CA ARG A 299 -23.16 -23.86 7.33
C ARG A 299 -23.68 -24.05 8.75
N ALA A 300 -23.17 -25.08 9.41
CA ALA A 300 -23.40 -25.32 10.83
C ALA A 300 -22.69 -24.28 11.73
N ASP A 301 -21.80 -23.46 11.17
CA ASP A 301 -21.13 -22.34 11.83
C ASP A 301 -22.05 -21.14 12.11
N ILE A 302 -23.21 -21.09 11.47
CA ILE A 302 -24.17 -20.00 11.60
C ILE A 302 -25.49 -20.53 12.14
N LYS A 303 -26.18 -19.72 12.94
CA LYS A 303 -27.47 -20.07 13.49
C LYS A 303 -28.52 -20.18 12.38
N THR A 304 -29.30 -21.26 12.42
CA THR A 304 -30.46 -21.46 11.55
C THR A 304 -31.47 -20.30 11.69
N PRO A 305 -32.00 -19.78 10.57
CA PRO A 305 -32.98 -18.70 10.61
C PRO A 305 -34.29 -19.19 11.24
N SER A 306 -34.92 -18.36 12.08
CA SER A 306 -36.20 -18.70 12.74
C SER A 306 -37.33 -18.96 11.73
N HIS A 307 -37.30 -18.24 10.61
CA HIS A 307 -38.22 -18.43 9.49
C HIS A 307 -37.37 -18.58 8.23
N ARG A 308 -37.40 -19.77 7.62
CA ARG A 308 -36.69 -20.03 6.37
C ARG A 308 -37.39 -19.35 5.21
N SER A 309 -36.60 -18.72 4.34
CA SER A 309 -37.11 -18.28 3.04
C SER A 309 -37.40 -19.50 2.17
N ILE A 310 -38.45 -19.40 1.33
CA ILE A 310 -38.77 -20.45 0.33
C ILE A 310 -37.62 -20.60 -0.69
N ALA A 311 -36.86 -19.52 -0.91
CA ALA A 311 -35.73 -19.49 -1.83
C ALA A 311 -34.38 -19.71 -1.12
N ASP A 312 -34.36 -20.17 0.14
CA ASP A 312 -33.11 -20.51 0.82
C ASP A 312 -32.55 -21.83 0.28
N CYS A 313 -31.38 -21.76 -0.35
CA CYS A 313 -30.66 -22.91 -0.90
C CYS A 313 -29.54 -23.40 0.02
N GLN A 314 -29.37 -22.81 1.21
CA GLN A 314 -28.27 -23.13 2.10
C GLN A 314 -28.66 -24.21 3.11
N ASN A 315 -27.81 -25.23 3.24
CA ASN A 315 -27.92 -26.22 4.31
C ASN A 315 -27.17 -25.72 5.56
N TYR A 316 -27.81 -25.74 6.73
CA TYR A 316 -27.27 -25.28 8.02
C TYR A 316 -26.91 -26.43 8.99
N GLY A 317 -26.89 -27.67 8.52
CA GLY A 317 -26.75 -28.88 9.34
C GLY A 317 -28.09 -29.52 9.74
N ASP A 318 -29.18 -28.90 9.27
CA ASP A 318 -30.61 -29.23 9.36
C ASP A 318 -31.19 -30.45 8.69
N ASP A 319 -30.53 -30.75 7.57
CA ASP A 319 -31.19 -31.44 6.49
C ASP A 319 -31.19 -32.93 6.78
N THR A 320 -32.36 -33.55 6.62
CA THR A 320 -32.54 -35.00 6.77
C THR A 320 -31.73 -35.75 5.72
N ALA A 321 -31.24 -36.93 6.07
CA ALA A 321 -30.49 -37.76 5.14
C ALA A 321 -31.40 -38.24 3.98
N THR A 322 -30.83 -38.45 2.79
CA THR A 322 -31.59 -38.91 1.60
C THR A 322 -32.40 -40.18 1.85
N LYS A 323 -31.89 -41.09 2.69
CA LYS A 323 -32.56 -42.33 3.06
C LYS A 323 -33.89 -42.07 3.79
N GLU A 324 -33.92 -41.11 4.69
CA GLU A 324 -35.10 -40.77 5.50
C GLU A 324 -36.18 -40.08 4.66
N LEU A 325 -35.76 -39.29 3.66
CA LEU A 325 -36.68 -38.70 2.68
C LEU A 325 -37.36 -39.75 1.80
N LEU A 326 -36.61 -40.78 1.38
CA LEU A 326 -37.15 -41.88 0.57
C LEU A 326 -38.02 -42.85 1.42
N TYR A 327 -37.67 -43.03 2.69
CA TYR A 327 -38.33 -43.96 3.60
C TYR A 327 -38.71 -43.26 4.91
N PRO A 328 -39.73 -42.37 4.90
CA PRO A 328 -40.08 -41.57 6.06
C PRO A 328 -40.56 -42.42 7.22
N SER A 329 -40.17 -42.05 8.44
CA SER A 329 -40.70 -42.67 9.65
C SER A 329 -42.19 -42.35 9.84
N LYS A 330 -42.92 -43.21 10.58
CA LYS A 330 -44.35 -42.99 10.88
C LYS A 330 -44.61 -41.63 11.55
N PHE A 331 -43.62 -41.10 12.27
CA PHE A 331 -43.71 -39.83 12.98
C PHE A 331 -43.57 -38.61 12.06
N ALA A 332 -42.89 -38.76 10.92
CA ALA A 332 -42.80 -37.71 9.91
C ALA A 332 -44.19 -37.33 9.35
N MET A 333 -45.11 -38.30 9.24
CA MET A 333 -46.51 -38.04 8.85
C MET A 333 -47.27 -37.14 9.84
N HIS A 334 -46.82 -37.11 11.10
CA HIS A 334 -47.36 -36.25 12.14
C HIS A 334 -46.59 -34.92 12.29
N GLY A 335 -45.66 -34.64 11.37
CA GLY A 335 -44.87 -33.40 11.36
C GLY A 335 -43.75 -33.38 12.41
N ILE A 336 -43.36 -34.53 12.94
CA ILE A 336 -42.26 -34.63 13.92
C ILE A 336 -40.96 -34.91 13.15
N SER A 337 -39.95 -34.05 13.32
CA SER A 337 -38.62 -34.23 12.71
C SER A 337 -37.82 -35.33 13.40
N GLU A 338 -36.89 -35.96 12.68
CA GLU A 338 -36.07 -37.03 13.25
C GLU A 338 -35.04 -36.49 14.27
N GLU A 339 -34.60 -35.25 14.09
CA GLU A 339 -33.73 -34.55 15.03
C GLU A 339 -34.32 -34.52 16.45
N GLU A 340 -35.64 -34.39 16.57
CA GLU A 340 -36.35 -34.35 17.85
C GLU A 340 -36.11 -35.62 18.69
N PHE A 341 -35.87 -36.77 18.05
CA PHE A 341 -35.56 -38.02 18.75
C PHE A 341 -34.12 -38.08 19.26
N THR A 342 -33.19 -37.41 18.57
CA THR A 342 -31.76 -37.35 18.92
C THR A 342 -31.39 -36.18 19.84
N ARG A 343 -32.25 -35.17 19.91
CA ARG A 343 -32.02 -33.96 20.70
C ARG A 343 -31.86 -34.29 22.18
N PRO A 344 -30.84 -33.73 22.86
CA PRO A 344 -30.67 -33.92 24.30
C PRO A 344 -31.82 -33.26 25.07
N ARG A 345 -32.39 -33.99 26.02
CA ARG A 345 -33.50 -33.59 26.89
C ARG A 345 -33.21 -33.96 28.35
N ASP A 346 -33.91 -33.29 29.25
CA ASP A 346 -33.80 -33.50 30.68
C ASP A 346 -34.58 -34.73 31.15
N GLU A 347 -34.20 -35.30 32.29
CA GLU A 347 -34.83 -36.49 32.88
C GLU A 347 -36.33 -36.29 33.11
N ALA A 348 -36.70 -35.15 33.70
CA ALA A 348 -38.08 -34.82 34.00
C ALA A 348 -38.96 -34.79 32.75
N PHE A 349 -38.42 -34.24 31.65
CA PHE A 349 -39.12 -34.19 30.36
C PHE A 349 -39.35 -35.61 29.82
N LEU A 350 -38.28 -36.41 29.74
CA LEU A 350 -38.35 -37.77 29.21
C LEU A 350 -39.28 -38.65 30.04
N ARG A 351 -39.18 -38.57 31.37
CA ARG A 351 -40.07 -39.30 32.28
C ARG A 351 -41.53 -38.91 32.05
N SER A 352 -41.83 -37.62 31.97
CA SER A 352 -43.20 -37.15 31.72
C SER A 352 -43.74 -37.62 30.36
N LEU A 353 -42.88 -37.69 29.35
CA LEU A 353 -43.24 -38.12 28.00
C LEU A 353 -43.61 -39.61 27.99
N PHE A 354 -42.76 -40.48 28.55
CA PHE A 354 -43.00 -41.93 28.56
C PHE A 354 -44.17 -42.33 29.45
N VAL A 355 -44.42 -41.61 30.55
CA VAL A 355 -45.64 -41.77 31.36
C VAL A 355 -46.90 -41.45 30.53
N LYS A 356 -46.89 -40.36 29.75
CA LYS A 356 -48.02 -40.00 28.86
C LYS A 356 -48.24 -41.01 27.72
N ILE A 357 -47.17 -41.66 27.24
CA ILE A 357 -47.25 -42.73 26.23
C ILE A 357 -47.85 -44.01 26.83
N GLY A 358 -47.82 -44.18 28.16
CA GLY A 358 -48.34 -45.36 28.87
C GLY A 358 -47.26 -46.29 29.43
N PHE A 359 -45.99 -45.87 29.42
CA PHE A 359 -44.85 -46.61 29.97
C PHE A 359 -44.34 -45.97 31.27
N GLY A 360 -45.21 -45.87 32.28
CA GLY A 360 -44.86 -45.36 33.61
C GLY A 360 -44.30 -46.46 34.51
N GLU A 361 -42.98 -46.52 34.65
CA GLU A 361 -42.30 -47.43 35.58
C GLU A 361 -42.01 -46.77 36.94
N SER A 362 -41.62 -47.57 37.94
CA SER A 362 -41.29 -47.08 39.28
C SER A 362 -40.07 -46.15 39.26
N ASP A 363 -40.03 -45.19 40.20
CA ASP A 363 -38.95 -44.20 40.35
C ASP A 363 -37.55 -44.82 40.39
N GLU A 364 -37.42 -46.00 40.98
CA GLU A 364 -36.15 -46.73 41.08
C GLU A 364 -35.63 -47.17 39.71
N ILE A 365 -36.52 -47.70 38.86
CA ILE A 365 -36.17 -48.19 37.53
C ILE A 365 -35.92 -47.00 36.61
N ALA A 366 -36.71 -45.94 36.71
CA ALA A 366 -36.49 -44.71 35.94
C ALA A 366 -35.10 -44.11 36.20
N LYS A 367 -34.66 -44.08 37.47
CA LYS A 367 -33.30 -43.63 37.84
C LYS A 367 -32.21 -44.54 37.28
N LEU A 368 -32.41 -45.86 37.30
CA LEU A 368 -31.45 -46.82 36.71
C LEU A 368 -31.37 -46.71 35.18
N VAL A 369 -32.50 -46.49 34.51
CA VAL A 369 -32.53 -46.23 33.07
C VAL A 369 -31.81 -44.90 32.77
N TRP A 370 -32.07 -43.87 33.58
CA TRP A 370 -31.39 -42.57 33.45
C TRP A 370 -29.88 -42.69 33.60
N THR A 371 -29.39 -43.38 34.63
CA THR A 371 -27.93 -43.55 34.85
C THR A 371 -27.25 -44.28 33.69
N ILE A 372 -27.91 -45.28 33.09
CA ILE A 372 -27.39 -45.97 31.90
C ILE A 372 -27.29 -45.02 30.70
N VAL A 373 -28.29 -44.18 30.48
CA VAL A 373 -28.39 -43.34 29.28
C VAL A 373 -27.51 -42.09 29.39
N CYS A 374 -27.47 -41.44 30.55
CA CYS A 374 -26.73 -40.20 30.78
C CYS A 374 -25.21 -40.42 30.70
N GLY A 375 -24.71 -41.53 31.27
CA GLY A 375 -23.27 -41.70 31.43
C GLY A 375 -22.65 -40.47 32.09
N LYS A 376 -21.69 -39.82 31.40
CA LYS A 376 -20.99 -38.59 31.83
C LYS A 376 -21.67 -37.27 31.44
N LYS A 377 -22.74 -37.30 30.64
CA LYS A 377 -23.45 -36.10 30.17
C LYS A 377 -24.69 -35.89 31.05
N GLU A 378 -25.17 -34.66 31.21
CA GLU A 378 -26.38 -34.34 32.00
C GLU A 378 -27.68 -34.43 31.19
N CYS A 379 -27.63 -34.91 29.93
CA CYS A 379 -28.78 -34.97 29.05
C CYS A 379 -28.83 -36.28 28.26
N ALA A 380 -30.04 -36.73 27.93
CA ALA A 380 -30.31 -37.94 27.18
C ALA A 380 -31.21 -37.68 25.97
N SER A 381 -31.08 -38.46 24.90
CA SER A 381 -31.99 -38.39 23.75
C SER A 381 -33.20 -39.31 23.95
N ILE A 382 -34.32 -39.01 23.27
CA ILE A 382 -35.52 -39.84 23.30
C ILE A 382 -35.22 -41.24 22.75
N ALA A 383 -34.43 -41.34 21.67
CA ALA A 383 -34.06 -42.61 21.06
C ALA A 383 -33.26 -43.50 22.02
N THR A 384 -32.22 -42.95 22.64
CA THR A 384 -31.39 -43.70 23.61
C THR A 384 -32.19 -44.13 24.84
N TYR A 385 -33.09 -43.28 25.34
CA TYR A 385 -33.95 -43.62 26.47
C TYR A 385 -34.96 -44.71 26.12
N ARG A 386 -35.56 -44.65 24.93
CA ARG A 386 -36.46 -45.69 24.42
C ARG A 386 -35.74 -47.03 24.30
N ASP A 387 -34.53 -47.04 23.76
CA ASP A 387 -33.82 -48.27 23.46
C ASP A 387 -33.38 -48.98 24.76
N THR A 388 -32.91 -48.24 25.77
CA THR A 388 -32.61 -48.83 27.10
C THR A 388 -33.86 -49.31 27.84
N LEU A 389 -34.99 -48.60 27.70
CA LEU A 389 -36.27 -49.02 28.25
C LEU A 389 -36.82 -50.26 27.53
N ASN A 390 -36.60 -50.39 26.22
CA ASN A 390 -36.89 -51.61 25.47
C ASN A 390 -36.04 -52.80 25.93
N GLU A 391 -34.74 -52.59 26.22
CA GLU A 391 -33.88 -53.62 26.82
C GLU A 391 -34.41 -54.09 28.18
N TYR A 392 -34.85 -53.15 29.02
CA TYR A 392 -35.47 -53.46 30.31
C TYR A 392 -36.72 -54.34 30.15
N TYR A 393 -37.66 -53.95 29.26
CA TYR A 393 -38.86 -54.75 29.03
C TYR A 393 -38.56 -56.10 28.38
N ALA A 394 -37.55 -56.18 27.52
CA ALA A 394 -37.10 -57.45 26.95
C ALA A 394 -36.56 -58.39 28.04
N ALA A 395 -35.75 -57.88 28.97
CA ALA A 395 -35.26 -58.65 30.11
C ALA A 395 -36.42 -59.08 31.04
N LYS A 396 -37.40 -58.19 31.27
CA LYS A 396 -38.60 -58.48 32.07
C LYS A 396 -39.45 -59.61 31.47
N ARG A 397 -39.58 -59.66 30.14
CA ARG A 397 -40.31 -60.73 29.43
C ARG A 397 -39.59 -62.08 29.49
N LYS A 398 -38.26 -62.09 29.52
CA LYS A 398 -37.44 -63.31 29.55
C LYS A 398 -37.29 -63.92 30.95
N GLY A 399 -37.64 -63.18 32.00
CA GLY A 399 -37.77 -63.68 33.37
C GLY A 399 -36.81 -63.02 34.37
N GLU A 400 -36.96 -63.38 35.65
CA GLU A 400 -36.28 -62.69 36.78
C GLU A 400 -34.75 -62.78 36.71
N ARG A 401 -34.19 -63.86 36.16
CA ARG A 401 -32.73 -64.05 36.05
C ARG A 401 -32.09 -62.99 35.14
N GLU A 402 -32.67 -62.73 33.98
CA GLU A 402 -32.17 -61.71 33.06
C GLU A 402 -32.41 -60.30 33.58
N LEU A 403 -33.49 -60.08 34.32
CA LEU A 403 -33.81 -58.82 34.97
C LEU A 403 -32.76 -58.47 36.04
N VAL A 404 -32.31 -59.46 36.82
CA VAL A 404 -31.20 -59.28 37.78
C VAL A 404 -29.88 -58.99 37.07
N VAL A 405 -29.59 -59.64 35.93
CA VAL A 405 -28.39 -59.36 35.13
C VAL A 405 -28.43 -57.93 34.58
N TRP A 406 -29.58 -57.47 34.07
CA TRP A 406 -29.75 -56.11 33.58
C TRP A 406 -29.59 -55.07 34.72
N ARG A 407 -30.18 -55.31 35.90
CA ARG A 407 -30.01 -54.43 37.07
C ARG A 407 -28.56 -54.35 37.51
N LYS A 408 -27.85 -55.48 37.58
CA LYS A 408 -26.41 -55.50 37.90
C LYS A 408 -25.59 -54.72 36.87
N ARG A 409 -25.95 -54.81 35.58
CA ARG A 409 -25.32 -54.01 34.51
C ARG A 409 -25.60 -52.52 34.68
N ALA A 410 -26.83 -52.14 35.04
CA ALA A 410 -27.22 -50.76 35.30
C ALA A 410 -26.47 -50.17 36.51
N GLU A 411 -26.39 -50.93 37.60
CA GLU A 411 -25.65 -50.55 38.81
C GLU A 411 -24.14 -50.48 38.56
N ALA A 412 -23.59 -51.40 37.76
CA ALA A 412 -22.18 -51.34 37.36
C ALA A 412 -21.90 -50.09 36.49
N ALA A 413 -22.80 -49.74 35.58
CA ALA A 413 -22.69 -48.52 34.78
C ALA A 413 -22.72 -47.25 35.65
N SER A 414 -23.49 -47.25 36.75
CA SER A 414 -23.48 -46.14 37.72
C SER A 414 -22.19 -46.03 38.56
N LYS A 415 -21.40 -47.10 38.70
CA LYS A 415 -20.15 -47.13 39.49
C LYS A 415 -18.88 -46.81 38.70
N VAL A 416 -18.97 -46.83 37.37
CA VAL A 416 -17.86 -46.50 36.45
C VAL A 416 -17.86 -45.01 36.08
N LEU A 417 -18.91 -44.29 36.51
CA LEU A 417 -19.00 -42.84 36.57
C LEU A 417 -18.44 -42.34 37.90
#